data_AF-A0A941J3I3-F1
#
_entry.id   AF-A0A941J3I3-F1
#
_cell.length_a   1.000
_cell.length_b   1.000
_cell.length_c   1.000
_cell.angle_alpha   90.00
_cell.angle_beta   90.00
_cell.angle_gamma   90.00
#
_symmetry.space_group_name_H-M   'P 1'
#
loop_
_entity.id
_entity.type
_entity.pdbx_description
1 polymer ?
#
loop_
_entity_poly.entity_id
_entity_poly.type
_entity_poly.pdbx_seq_one_letter_code
_entity_poly.pdbx_strand_id
1 'polypeptide(L)'
;MTKWECDIRADLEWQKTDIYQVGDRETGLSIRAEGTWKHSTDWGPVGPDGNIPGRSGAYYRHLNAEGKSEFLYSGDGAYMGQLLGRWGPDGSPFRINDWFLYITDSPDASKNLYMAMNDKSGDGFKDNEGVMHVVAYTYDRREVAPHWSYNRFSNTWSTSTY
;
A
#
# COMPACT_ATOMS: atom_id res chain seq x y z
N MET A 1 -5.76 13.17 -17.27
CA MET A 1 -5.06 12.21 -16.40
C MET A 1 -4.41 12.99 -15.28
N THR A 2 -4.82 12.75 -14.05
CA THR A 2 -4.22 13.38 -12.85
C THR A 2 -3.10 12.47 -12.34
N LYS A 3 -1.98 13.06 -11.96
CA LYS A 3 -0.79 12.37 -11.44
C LYS A 3 -0.30 13.07 -10.18
N TRP A 4 0.12 12.28 -9.20
CA TRP A 4 0.74 12.73 -7.96
C TRP A 4 2.04 11.98 -7.75
N GLU A 5 2.99 12.65 -7.10
CA GLU A 5 4.27 12.09 -6.66
C GLU A 5 4.54 12.59 -5.25
N CYS A 6 4.96 11.69 -4.36
CA CYS A 6 5.36 12.05 -3.00
C CYS A 6 6.38 11.08 -2.42
N ASP A 7 7.11 11.56 -1.41
CA ASP A 7 8.05 10.78 -0.63
C ASP A 7 7.44 10.47 0.73
N ILE A 8 7.46 9.20 1.11
CA ILE A 8 7.02 8.72 2.42
C ILE A 8 8.27 8.31 3.20
N ARG A 9 8.53 9.03 4.29
CA ARG A 9 9.69 8.78 5.13
C ARG A 9 9.42 7.67 6.13
N ALA A 10 10.41 6.82 6.38
CA ALA A 10 10.29 5.71 7.33
C ALA A 10 10.26 6.17 8.79
N ASP A 11 10.85 7.34 9.10
CA ASP A 11 10.97 7.91 10.45
C ASP A 11 9.75 8.74 10.90
N LEU A 12 8.71 8.74 10.08
CA LEU A 12 7.45 9.41 10.36
C LEU A 12 6.32 8.39 10.30
N GLU A 13 5.35 8.53 11.19
CA GLU A 13 4.12 7.75 11.17
C GLU A 13 3.22 8.20 9.99
N TRP A 14 1.91 8.36 10.20
CA TRP A 14 0.97 8.71 9.14
C TRP A 14 1.25 10.08 8.52
N GLN A 15 1.74 10.07 7.29
CA GLN A 15 2.04 11.25 6.49
C GLN A 15 0.88 11.57 5.55
N LYS A 16 0.33 12.77 5.68
CA LYS A 16 -0.70 13.28 4.76
C LYS A 16 -0.09 13.51 3.37
N THR A 17 -0.74 13.02 2.32
CA THR A 17 -0.39 13.30 0.92
C THR A 17 -1.43 14.20 0.25
N ASP A 18 -1.13 14.68 -0.96
CA ASP A 18 -2.09 15.39 -1.81
C ASP A 18 -2.94 14.44 -2.66
N ILE A 19 -2.72 13.13 -2.56
CA ILE A 19 -3.55 12.11 -3.21
C ILE A 19 -4.89 12.08 -2.46
N TYR A 20 -6.00 12.10 -3.18
CA TYR A 20 -7.35 12.02 -2.61
C TYR A 20 -8.15 10.95 -3.35
N GLN A 21 -9.27 10.54 -2.75
CA GLN A 21 -10.13 9.57 -3.40
C GLN A 21 -10.65 10.11 -4.73
N VAL A 22 -10.45 9.33 -5.77
CA VAL A 22 -11.00 9.55 -7.10
C VAL A 22 -11.86 8.35 -7.46
N GLY A 23 -12.95 8.59 -8.17
CA GLY A 23 -13.84 7.52 -8.58
C GLY A 23 -15.12 8.04 -9.21
N ASP A 24 -15.41 7.57 -10.40
CA ASP A 24 -16.78 7.40 -10.86
C ASP A 24 -16.89 5.96 -11.39
N ARG A 25 -17.98 5.60 -12.07
CA ARG A 25 -18.09 4.24 -12.62
C ARG A 25 -16.94 3.87 -13.57
N GLU A 26 -16.22 4.84 -14.14
CA GLU A 26 -15.24 4.63 -15.21
C GLU A 26 -13.79 4.95 -14.79
N THR A 27 -13.56 5.59 -13.65
CA THR A 27 -12.21 6.03 -13.23
C THR A 27 -11.74 5.31 -11.95
N GLY A 28 -10.49 4.85 -11.94
CA GLY A 28 -9.82 4.29 -10.75
C GLY A 28 -8.53 5.02 -10.40
N LEU A 29 -7.93 4.66 -9.27
CA LEU A 29 -6.62 5.15 -8.82
C LEU A 29 -5.60 4.01 -8.82
N SER A 30 -4.47 4.20 -9.51
CA SER A 30 -3.32 3.31 -9.45
C SER A 30 -2.25 3.98 -8.61
N ILE A 31 -1.73 3.25 -7.62
CA ILE A 31 -0.68 3.71 -6.72
C ILE A 31 0.49 2.74 -6.85
N ARG A 32 1.68 3.27 -7.15
CA ARG A 32 2.93 2.51 -7.22
C ARG A 32 3.92 3.08 -6.24
N ALA A 33 4.66 2.19 -5.59
CA ALA A 33 5.72 2.57 -4.67
C ALA A 33 7.02 1.89 -5.06
N GLU A 34 8.11 2.63 -4.95
CA GLU A 34 9.46 2.16 -5.17
C GLU A 34 10.39 2.74 -4.10
N GLY A 35 11.59 2.17 -3.98
CA GLY A 35 12.56 2.56 -2.97
C GLY A 35 12.68 1.52 -1.86
N THR A 36 13.38 1.90 -0.80
CA THR A 36 13.65 1.02 0.33
C THR A 36 13.76 1.79 1.63
N TRP A 37 13.37 1.13 2.72
CA TRP A 37 13.52 1.63 4.09
C TRP A 37 13.85 0.49 5.06
N LYS A 38 14.20 0.80 6.30
CA LYS A 38 14.49 -0.19 7.36
C LYS A 38 13.94 0.28 8.70
N HIS A 39 13.55 -0.68 9.53
CA HIS A 39 13.00 -0.48 10.88
C HIS A 39 14.07 -0.07 11.92
N SER A 40 15.33 -0.43 11.70
CA SER A 40 16.42 0.05 12.56
C SER A 40 17.76 -0.03 11.84
N THR A 41 18.80 0.53 12.44
CA THR A 41 20.16 0.52 11.88
C THR A 41 20.70 -0.89 11.62
N ASP A 42 20.26 -1.87 12.39
CA ASP A 42 20.74 -3.26 12.34
C ASP A 42 20.01 -4.11 11.28
N TRP A 43 19.06 -3.50 10.59
CA TRP A 43 18.17 -4.17 9.65
C TRP A 43 18.58 -3.93 8.20
N GLY A 44 18.42 -4.97 7.39
CA GLY A 44 18.52 -4.83 5.94
C GLY A 44 17.36 -3.97 5.40
N PRO A 45 17.61 -3.15 4.37
CA PRO A 45 16.54 -2.40 3.71
C PRO A 45 15.52 -3.36 3.07
N VAL A 46 14.25 -3.00 3.18
CA VAL A 46 13.11 -3.69 2.58
C VAL A 46 12.38 -2.76 1.61
N GLY A 47 11.75 -3.36 0.61
CA GLY A 47 10.87 -2.68 -0.33
C GLY A 47 9.48 -2.40 0.25
N PRO A 48 8.57 -1.84 -0.57
CA PRO A 48 7.22 -1.46 -0.14
C PRO A 48 6.36 -2.62 0.38
N ASP A 49 6.63 -3.85 -0.04
CA ASP A 49 5.95 -5.07 0.42
C ASP A 49 6.52 -5.64 1.72
N GLY A 50 7.53 -4.98 2.30
CA GLY A 50 8.24 -5.43 3.50
C GLY A 50 9.27 -6.54 3.23
N ASN A 51 9.56 -6.89 1.97
CA ASN A 51 10.55 -7.89 1.62
C ASN A 51 11.89 -7.26 1.21
N ILE A 52 12.98 -8.01 1.38
CA ILE A 52 14.29 -7.62 0.86
C ILE A 52 14.23 -7.67 -0.67
N PRO A 53 14.62 -6.59 -1.40
CA PRO A 53 14.58 -6.58 -2.87
C PRO A 53 15.29 -7.80 -3.48
N GLY A 54 14.61 -8.45 -4.43
CA GLY A 54 15.11 -9.66 -5.10
C GLY A 54 14.97 -10.96 -4.30
N ARG A 55 14.30 -10.95 -3.15
CA ARG A 55 13.95 -12.16 -2.38
C ARG A 55 12.45 -12.22 -2.14
N SER A 56 11.86 -13.41 -2.28
CA SER A 56 10.45 -13.65 -2.00
C SER A 56 10.22 -14.16 -0.57
N GLY A 57 9.18 -13.64 0.09
CA GLY A 57 8.70 -14.09 1.39
C GLY A 57 9.25 -13.30 2.58
N ALA A 58 8.45 -13.25 3.65
CA ALA A 58 8.78 -12.56 4.89
C ALA A 58 10.07 -13.15 5.49
N TYR A 59 11.17 -12.40 5.38
CA TYR A 59 12.49 -12.90 5.79
C TYR A 59 12.62 -13.02 7.31
N TYR A 60 11.79 -12.29 8.07
CA TYR A 60 11.88 -12.19 9.51
C TYR A 60 10.54 -12.58 10.15
N ARG A 61 10.37 -13.86 10.48
CA ARG A 61 9.11 -14.39 11.10
C ARG A 61 8.69 -13.65 12.38
N HIS A 62 9.66 -13.08 13.11
CA HIS A 62 9.39 -12.30 14.32
C HIS A 62 8.75 -10.93 14.04
N LEU A 63 8.77 -10.47 12.78
CA LEU A 63 8.09 -9.26 12.30
C LEU A 63 6.64 -9.45 11.90
N ASN A 64 6.10 -10.65 12.08
CA ASN A 64 4.67 -10.83 11.89
C ASN A 64 3.93 -9.82 12.79
N ALA A 65 3.11 -8.96 12.18
CA ALA A 65 2.29 -7.96 12.84
C ALA A 65 0.82 -8.40 12.93
N GLU A 66 0.45 -9.51 12.30
CA GLU A 66 -0.89 -10.08 12.34
C GLU A 66 -1.31 -10.39 13.78
N GLY A 67 -2.49 -9.88 14.16
CA GLY A 67 -3.05 -10.00 15.51
C GLY A 67 -2.36 -9.17 16.59
N LYS A 68 -1.35 -8.36 16.24
CA LYS A 68 -0.58 -7.52 17.17
C LYS A 68 -1.02 -6.05 17.09
N SER A 69 -1.87 -5.64 18.02
CA SER A 69 -2.51 -4.31 18.00
C SER A 69 -1.56 -3.13 18.21
N GLU A 70 -0.30 -3.38 18.59
CA GLU A 70 0.71 -2.33 18.70
C GLU A 70 1.16 -1.78 17.34
N PHE A 71 0.94 -2.51 16.25
CA PHE A 71 1.29 -2.10 14.89
C PHE A 71 0.20 -1.26 14.23
N LEU A 72 0.58 -0.38 13.30
CA LEU A 72 -0.36 0.42 12.52
C LEU A 72 -1.37 -0.43 11.72
N TYR A 73 -0.95 -1.60 11.25
CA TYR A 73 -1.83 -2.59 10.64
C TYR A 73 -1.49 -3.99 11.14
N SER A 74 -2.51 -4.70 11.62
CA SER A 74 -2.39 -6.03 12.22
C SER A 74 -3.37 -7.05 11.63
N GLY A 75 -3.89 -6.79 10.42
CA GLY A 75 -4.77 -7.72 9.71
C GLY A 75 -4.03 -8.92 9.11
N ASP A 76 -4.75 -9.75 8.36
CA ASP A 76 -4.18 -10.94 7.70
C ASP A 76 -2.97 -10.59 6.80
N GLY A 77 -1.88 -11.31 6.99
CA GLY A 77 -0.62 -11.10 6.27
C GLY A 77 0.04 -9.74 6.54
N ALA A 78 -0.21 -9.14 7.71
CA ALA A 78 0.48 -7.95 8.18
C ALA A 78 1.92 -8.25 8.60
N TYR A 79 2.85 -7.45 8.07
CA TYR A 79 4.26 -7.48 8.44
C TYR A 79 4.77 -6.06 8.66
N MET A 80 5.73 -5.94 9.57
CA MET A 80 6.49 -4.71 9.73
C MET A 80 7.23 -4.36 8.43
N GLY A 81 7.35 -3.06 8.13
CA GLY A 81 8.03 -2.58 6.93
C GLY A 81 7.15 -2.50 5.68
N GLN A 82 5.91 -2.98 5.73
CA GLN A 82 4.96 -2.82 4.62
C GLN A 82 4.53 -1.36 4.46
N LEU A 83 4.39 -0.88 3.23
CA LEU A 83 3.77 0.41 2.95
C LEU A 83 2.26 0.29 3.14
N LEU A 84 1.72 1.13 4.03
CA LEU A 84 0.31 1.21 4.34
C LEU A 84 -0.32 2.48 3.79
N GLY A 85 -1.64 2.43 3.60
CA GLY A 85 -2.50 3.56 3.29
C GLY A 85 -3.70 3.63 4.24
N ARG A 86 -4.24 4.84 4.42
CA ARG A 86 -5.59 5.06 4.98
C ARG A 86 -6.21 6.35 4.42
N TRP A 87 -7.52 6.37 4.26
CA TRP A 87 -8.24 7.54 3.75
C TRP A 87 -8.70 8.46 4.89
N GLY A 88 -8.04 9.61 5.05
CA GLY A 88 -8.23 10.52 6.17
C GLY A 88 -7.57 10.05 7.47
N PRO A 89 -7.55 10.89 8.52
CA PRO A 89 -6.89 10.59 9.79
C PRO A 89 -7.56 9.46 10.59
N ASP A 90 -8.84 9.18 10.34
CA ASP A 90 -9.61 8.15 11.05
C ASP A 90 -9.95 6.94 10.16
N GLY A 91 -9.40 6.89 8.94
CA GLY A 91 -9.64 5.80 8.01
C GLY A 91 -9.02 4.48 8.47
N SER A 92 -9.68 3.35 8.15
CA SER A 92 -9.12 2.03 8.36
C SER A 92 -7.85 1.83 7.52
N PRO A 93 -6.74 1.36 8.12
CA PRO A 93 -5.51 1.05 7.39
C PRO A 93 -5.68 -0.11 6.40
N PHE A 94 -4.99 -0.02 5.27
CA PHE A 94 -4.87 -1.07 4.26
C PHE A 94 -3.43 -1.15 3.74
N ARG A 95 -3.06 -2.30 3.16
CA ARG A 95 -1.74 -2.49 2.54
C ARG A 95 -1.73 -1.89 1.14
N ILE A 96 -0.74 -1.08 0.84
CA ILE A 96 -0.44 -0.61 -0.53
C ILE A 96 0.60 -1.54 -1.18
N ASN A 97 1.64 -1.92 -0.43
CA ASN A 97 2.79 -2.65 -0.96
C ASN A 97 3.43 -1.92 -2.17
N ASP A 98 3.88 -2.66 -3.18
CA ASP A 98 4.53 -2.15 -4.40
C ASP A 98 3.51 -1.56 -5.40
N TRP A 99 2.32 -2.15 -5.48
CA TRP A 99 1.26 -1.70 -6.37
C TRP A 99 -0.12 -1.95 -5.79
N PHE A 100 -0.97 -0.92 -5.86
CA PHE A 100 -2.35 -0.95 -5.39
C PHE A 100 -3.28 -0.28 -6.39
N LEU A 101 -4.40 -0.95 -6.67
CA LEU A 101 -5.52 -0.41 -7.44
C LEU A 101 -6.68 -0.12 -6.49
N TYR A 102 -7.19 1.10 -6.54
CA TYR A 102 -8.33 1.54 -5.74
C TYR A 102 -9.48 1.97 -6.63
N ILE A 103 -10.65 1.40 -6.38
CA ILE A 103 -11.90 1.70 -7.07
C ILE A 103 -12.99 1.90 -6.02
N THR A 104 -13.76 2.97 -6.16
CA THR A 104 -14.94 3.25 -5.32
C THR A 104 -16.02 3.91 -6.17
N ASP A 105 -17.28 3.51 -5.95
CA ASP A 105 -18.45 4.14 -6.58
C ASP A 105 -18.91 5.41 -5.83
N SER A 106 -18.24 5.76 -4.73
CA SER A 106 -18.59 6.92 -3.88
C SER A 106 -17.31 7.54 -3.31
N PRO A 107 -16.52 8.25 -4.13
CA PRO A 107 -15.31 8.89 -3.63
C PRO A 107 -15.65 10.03 -2.68
N ASP A 108 -14.86 10.16 -1.63
CA ASP A 108 -14.84 11.34 -0.77
C ASP A 108 -13.54 12.12 -1.04
N ALA A 109 -13.61 13.08 -1.98
CA ALA A 109 -12.47 13.90 -2.35
C ALA A 109 -11.97 14.81 -1.22
N SER A 110 -12.70 14.94 -0.10
CA SER A 110 -12.20 15.64 1.09
C SER A 110 -11.17 14.81 1.88
N LYS A 111 -11.10 13.49 1.62
CA LYS A 111 -10.18 12.58 2.29
C LYS A 111 -8.93 12.37 1.47
N ASN A 112 -7.82 12.93 1.96
CA ASN A 112 -6.49 12.61 1.47
C ASN A 112 -6.04 11.21 1.91
N LEU A 113 -5.16 10.61 1.12
CA LEU A 113 -4.43 9.40 1.47
C LEU A 113 -3.34 9.75 2.47
N TYR A 114 -3.34 9.05 3.59
CA TYR A 114 -2.23 9.03 4.53
C TYR A 114 -1.46 7.74 4.33
N MET A 115 -0.13 7.82 4.37
CA MET A 115 0.74 6.65 4.21
C MET A 115 1.76 6.57 5.33
N ALA A 116 2.22 5.36 5.62
CA ALA A 116 3.25 5.09 6.63
C ALA A 116 3.92 3.73 6.35
N MET A 117 5.10 3.54 6.93
CA MET A 117 5.62 2.19 7.17
C MET A 117 4.75 1.50 8.23
N ASN A 118 4.43 0.22 8.04
CA ASN A 118 3.83 -0.58 9.10
C ASN A 118 4.87 -0.81 10.19
N ASP A 119 4.67 -0.14 11.32
CA ASP A 119 5.52 -0.26 12.50
C ASP A 119 4.66 -0.09 13.75
N LYS A 120 5.29 -0.22 14.92
CA LYS A 120 4.67 0.08 16.20
C LYS A 120 4.39 1.57 16.30
N SER A 121 3.15 1.94 16.61
CA SER A 121 2.77 3.35 16.77
C SER A 121 3.59 4.03 17.87
N GLY A 122 3.85 5.33 17.71
CA GLY A 122 4.64 6.13 18.65
C GLY A 122 6.15 5.95 18.46
N ASP A 123 6.84 5.45 19.48
CA ASP A 123 8.30 5.44 19.54
C ASP A 123 8.98 4.52 18.49
N GLY A 124 8.22 3.62 17.84
CA GLY A 124 8.75 2.67 16.85
C GLY A 124 9.31 3.28 15.57
N PHE A 125 9.12 4.58 15.34
CA PHE A 125 9.58 5.27 14.13
C PHE A 125 10.96 5.94 14.28
N LYS A 126 11.47 6.09 15.51
CA LYS A 126 12.62 6.98 15.78
C LYS A 126 13.94 6.48 15.21
N ASP A 127 14.08 5.17 15.01
CA ASP A 127 15.26 4.49 14.48
C ASP A 127 15.08 3.99 13.04
N ASN A 128 13.90 4.26 12.46
CA ASN A 128 13.62 3.94 11.07
C ASN A 128 14.41 4.86 10.13
N GLU A 129 14.85 4.32 9.00
CA GLU A 129 15.58 5.08 7.98
C GLU A 129 15.11 4.72 6.57
N GLY A 130 15.22 5.69 5.66
CA GLY A 130 14.89 5.52 4.25
C GLY A 130 13.58 6.18 3.84
N VAL A 131 13.30 6.09 2.55
CA VAL A 131 12.19 6.80 1.89
C VAL A 131 11.59 5.88 0.84
N MET A 132 10.26 5.88 0.77
CA MET A 132 9.50 5.30 -0.34
C MET A 132 9.03 6.42 -1.27
N HIS A 133 9.34 6.27 -2.54
CA HIS A 133 8.86 7.14 -3.60
C HIS A 133 7.54 6.58 -4.13
N VAL A 134 6.47 7.35 -3.99
CA VAL A 134 5.12 6.94 -4.38
C VAL A 134 4.65 7.77 -5.56
N VAL A 135 4.18 7.07 -6.59
CA VAL A 135 3.55 7.67 -7.77
C VAL A 135 2.12 7.17 -7.83
N ALA A 136 1.17 8.09 -7.87
CA ALA A 136 -0.24 7.77 -8.07
C ALA A 136 -0.79 8.44 -9.32
N TYR A 137 -1.72 7.78 -10.01
CA TYR A 137 -2.39 8.36 -11.16
C TYR A 137 -3.81 7.81 -11.33
N THR A 138 -4.71 8.66 -11.84
CA THR A 138 -6.03 8.23 -12.28
C THR A 138 -5.90 7.41 -13.56
N TYR A 139 -6.63 6.31 -13.69
CA TYR A 139 -6.73 5.53 -14.93
C TYR A 139 -8.19 5.32 -15.33
N ASP A 140 -8.45 5.19 -16.64
CA ASP A 140 -9.74 4.75 -17.13
C ASP A 140 -9.83 3.23 -16.96
N ARG A 141 -10.86 2.76 -16.26
CA ARG A 141 -11.11 1.33 -16.00
C ARG A 141 -11.26 0.53 -17.29
N ARG A 142 -11.68 1.16 -18.39
CA ARG A 142 -11.76 0.54 -19.73
C ARG A 142 -10.40 0.26 -20.35
N GLU A 143 -9.36 0.97 -19.91
CA GLU A 143 -7.99 0.82 -20.41
C GLU A 143 -7.21 -0.28 -19.67
N VAL A 144 -7.68 -0.73 -18.50
CA VAL A 144 -7.11 -1.91 -17.84
C VAL A 144 -7.57 -3.15 -18.58
N ALA A 145 -6.63 -3.82 -19.24
CA ALA A 145 -6.93 -5.02 -20.01
C ALA A 145 -7.70 -6.04 -19.15
N PRO A 146 -8.89 -6.50 -19.59
CA PRO A 146 -9.63 -7.52 -18.85
C PRO A 146 -8.77 -8.77 -18.72
N HIS A 147 -8.59 -9.25 -17.49
CA HIS A 147 -7.94 -10.53 -17.23
C HIS A 147 -8.96 -11.64 -17.48
N TRP A 148 -8.67 -12.51 -18.46
CA TRP A 148 -9.51 -13.65 -18.77
C TRP A 148 -9.02 -14.86 -18.00
N SER A 149 -9.88 -15.43 -17.15
CA SER A 149 -9.62 -16.70 -16.50
C SER A 149 -10.57 -17.76 -17.03
N TYR A 150 -10.02 -18.92 -17.37
CA TYR A 150 -10.82 -20.09 -17.75
C TYR A 150 -10.95 -21.03 -16.56
N ASN A 151 -12.19 -21.28 -16.12
CA ASN A 151 -12.47 -22.27 -15.09
C ASN A 151 -12.74 -23.62 -15.76
N ARG A 152 -11.79 -24.55 -15.62
CA ARG A 152 -11.87 -25.91 -16.19
C ARG A 152 -12.97 -26.79 -15.59
N PHE A 153 -13.46 -26.47 -14.38
CA PHE A 153 -14.48 -27.26 -13.69
C PHE A 153 -15.89 -26.86 -14.11
N SER A 154 -16.11 -25.56 -14.34
CA SER A 154 -17.39 -25.04 -14.86
C SER A 154 -17.39 -24.88 -16.38
N ASN A 155 -16.26 -25.11 -17.05
CA ASN A 155 -16.07 -24.93 -18.49
C ASN A 155 -16.49 -23.53 -18.96
N THR A 156 -16.20 -22.51 -18.17
CA THR A 156 -16.59 -21.12 -18.42
C THR A 156 -15.39 -20.18 -18.43
N TRP A 157 -15.44 -19.21 -19.34
CA TRP A 157 -14.58 -18.03 -19.31
C TRP A 157 -15.21 -16.99 -18.39
N SER A 158 -14.39 -16.37 -17.54
CA SER A 158 -14.77 -15.20 -16.76
C SER A 158 -13.77 -14.07 -17.00
N THR A 159 -14.28 -12.84 -16.99
CA THR A 159 -13.45 -11.64 -17.06
C THR A 159 -13.39 -11.01 -15.68
N SER A 160 -12.19 -10.76 -15.17
CA SER A 160 -12.00 -9.84 -14.04
C SER A 160 -11.29 -8.57 -14.53
N THR A 161 -11.75 -7.42 -14.05
CA THR A 161 -10.92 -6.23 -13.99
C THR A 161 -10.39 -6.20 -12.57
N TYR A 162 -9.06 -6.26 -12.40
CA TYR A 162 -8.45 -5.93 -11.12
C TYR A 162 -8.41 -4.41 -10.98
#